data_AF-A0A956JYJ2-F1
#
_entry.id   AF-A0A956JYJ2-F1
#
_cell.length_a   1.000
_cell.length_b   1.000
_cell.length_c   1.000
_cell.angle_alpha   90.00
_cell.angle_beta   90.00
_cell.angle_gamma   90.00
#
_symmetry.space_group_name_H-M   'P 1'
#
loop_
_entity.id
_entity.type
_entity.pdbx_description
1 polymer ?
#
loop_
_entity_poly.entity_id
_entity_poly.type
_entity_poly.pdbx_seq_one_letter_code
_entity_poly.pdbx_strand_id
1 'polypeptide(L)'
;MRSFSLLFMIAAVGCGSVPSQTTLDTHNQRSYDDAVARAEQGFGGETFTPVRYTMWPGGDAAAAESGDATAESPAPPAAVADRVRGQGDGDQLYRMPGGNLGMASQGCLVGSACGCDVSLSYLYLRRADGHVAVVRLRPTIKTYRKKVEACGYGCGVPAPPEATVIADLGVTDPALVEVIEAPFRREEVVEYCDHPTPRP
;
A
#
# COMPACT_ATOMS: atom_id res chain seq x y z
N MET A 1 -20.58 56.95 -32.62
CA MET A 1 -20.14 56.76 -31.23
C MET A 1 -20.49 55.33 -30.81
N ARG A 2 -19.49 54.45 -30.70
CA ARG A 2 -19.64 53.06 -30.22
C ARG A 2 -18.75 52.91 -29.00
N SER A 3 -19.35 52.76 -27.81
CA SER A 3 -18.65 52.47 -26.57
C SER A 3 -18.24 51.00 -26.53
N PHE A 4 -16.95 50.74 -26.39
CA PHE A 4 -16.41 49.44 -26.00
C PHE A 4 -16.34 49.38 -24.47
N SER A 5 -17.17 48.54 -23.86
CA SER A 5 -16.98 48.12 -22.46
C SER A 5 -15.94 47.00 -22.43
N LEU A 6 -14.75 47.32 -21.95
CA LEU A 6 -13.71 46.34 -21.62
C LEU A 6 -14.08 45.68 -20.28
N LEU A 7 -14.47 44.40 -20.32
CA LEU A 7 -14.51 43.55 -19.13
C LEU A 7 -13.08 43.09 -18.82
N PHE A 8 -12.48 43.64 -17.77
CA PHE A 8 -11.27 43.07 -17.18
C PHE A 8 -11.66 41.84 -16.36
N MET A 9 -11.47 40.64 -16.92
CA MET A 9 -11.35 39.43 -16.10
C MET A 9 -10.00 39.50 -15.38
N ILE A 10 -10.03 39.83 -14.09
CA ILE A 10 -8.90 39.61 -13.20
C ILE A 10 -8.84 38.10 -12.94
N ALA A 11 -7.93 37.42 -13.62
CA ALA A 11 -7.53 36.07 -13.25
C ALA A 11 -6.78 36.16 -11.91
N ALA A 12 -7.46 35.82 -10.82
CA ALA A 12 -6.82 35.59 -9.54
C ALA A 12 -5.94 34.34 -9.67
N VAL A 13 -4.65 34.54 -9.97
CA VAL A 13 -3.63 33.51 -9.84
C VAL A 13 -3.47 33.28 -8.33
N GLY A 14 -4.25 32.35 -7.79
CA GLY A 14 -4.10 31.92 -6.41
C GLY A 14 -2.72 31.29 -6.25
N CYS A 15 -1.81 31.98 -5.57
CA CYS A 15 -0.66 31.35 -4.93
C CYS A 15 -1.23 30.35 -3.89
N GLY A 16 -1.50 29.12 -4.32
CA GLY A 16 -1.96 28.07 -3.44
C GLY A 16 -0.87 27.77 -2.41
N SER A 17 -1.08 28.22 -1.17
CA SER A 17 -0.24 27.86 -0.04
C SER A 17 -0.21 26.35 0.14
N VAL A 18 0.97 25.77 0.36
CA VAL A 18 1.12 24.36 0.74
C VAL A 18 0.30 24.13 2.02
N PRO A 19 -0.64 23.17 2.06
CA PRO A 19 -1.42 22.88 3.26
C PRO A 19 -0.50 22.42 4.41
N SER A 20 -0.94 22.63 5.66
CA SER A 20 -0.22 22.08 6.81
C SER A 20 -0.29 20.56 6.84
N GLN A 21 0.68 19.90 7.47
CA GLN A 21 0.72 18.44 7.59
C GLN A 21 -0.57 17.88 8.21
N THR A 22 -1.07 18.49 9.29
CA THR A 22 -2.32 18.09 9.95
C THR A 22 -3.53 18.16 9.02
N THR A 23 -3.59 19.17 8.15
CA THR A 23 -4.66 19.27 7.14
C THR A 23 -4.59 18.13 6.14
N LEU A 24 -3.39 17.78 5.68
CA LEU A 24 -3.19 16.65 4.78
C LEU A 24 -3.53 15.32 5.45
N ASP A 25 -3.05 15.07 6.67
CA ASP A 25 -3.32 13.83 7.42
C ASP A 25 -4.81 13.62 7.62
N THR A 26 -5.54 14.66 8.02
CA THR A 26 -7.00 14.58 8.20
C THR A 26 -7.72 14.31 6.88
N HIS A 27 -7.28 14.93 5.79
CA HIS A 27 -7.87 14.69 4.47
C HIS A 27 -7.58 13.28 3.95
N ASN A 28 -6.34 12.81 4.14
CA ASN A 28 -5.93 11.46 3.78
C ASN A 28 -6.70 10.40 4.56
N GLN A 29 -6.85 10.58 5.89
CA GLN A 29 -7.62 9.67 6.73
C GLN A 29 -9.07 9.60 6.28
N ARG A 30 -9.73 10.75 6.07
CA ARG A 30 -11.11 10.76 5.55
C ARG A 30 -11.23 10.05 4.20
N SER A 31 -10.32 10.32 3.26
CA SER A 31 -10.36 9.67 1.96
C SER A 31 -10.12 8.16 2.07
N TYR A 32 -9.30 7.72 3.03
CA TYR A 32 -9.05 6.31 3.32
C TYR A 32 -10.32 5.66 3.89
N ASP A 33 -10.94 6.26 4.90
CA ASP A 33 -12.17 5.78 5.54
C ASP A 33 -13.33 5.68 4.52
N ASP A 34 -13.47 6.68 3.65
CA ASP A 34 -14.45 6.66 2.56
C ASP A 34 -14.21 5.49 1.59
N ALA A 35 -12.95 5.15 1.31
CA ALA A 35 -12.62 4.02 0.45
C ALA A 35 -12.91 2.67 1.12
N VAL A 36 -12.62 2.54 2.42
CA VAL A 36 -13.02 1.39 3.24
C VAL A 36 -14.54 1.22 3.23
N ALA A 37 -15.29 2.27 3.55
CA ALA A 37 -16.75 2.22 3.60
C ALA A 37 -17.37 1.86 2.25
N ARG A 38 -16.85 2.41 1.13
CA ARG A 38 -17.29 2.02 -0.22
C ARG A 38 -17.01 0.56 -0.53
N ALA A 39 -15.86 0.04 -0.11
CA ALA A 39 -15.52 -1.36 -0.32
C ALA A 39 -16.42 -2.29 0.48
N GLU A 40 -16.66 -1.97 1.76
CA GLU A 40 -17.59 -2.69 2.64
C GLU A 40 -19.01 -2.68 2.06
N GLN A 41 -19.51 -1.52 1.63
CA GLN A 41 -20.84 -1.39 1.02
C GLN A 41 -20.95 -2.13 -0.32
N GLY A 42 -19.93 -2.04 -1.18
CA GLY A 42 -19.93 -2.64 -2.51
C GLY A 42 -19.81 -4.16 -2.46
N PHE A 43 -19.02 -4.69 -1.53
CA PHE A 43 -18.89 -6.13 -1.35
C PHE A 43 -20.03 -6.70 -0.51
N GLY A 44 -20.54 -6.00 0.51
CA GLY A 44 -21.60 -6.50 1.39
C GLY A 44 -21.14 -7.61 2.33
N GLY A 45 -19.89 -7.53 2.81
CA GLY A 45 -19.30 -8.47 3.77
C GLY A 45 -18.77 -7.75 5.01
N GLU A 46 -18.47 -8.52 6.05
CA GLU A 46 -17.89 -8.02 7.30
C GLU A 46 -16.37 -8.00 7.23
N THR A 47 -15.76 -6.96 7.80
CA THR A 47 -14.32 -6.89 7.97
C THR A 47 -13.84 -7.98 8.93
N PHE A 48 -12.78 -8.69 8.55
CA PHE A 48 -12.09 -9.62 9.43
C PHE A 48 -10.58 -9.38 9.39
N THR A 49 -9.91 -9.73 10.49
CA THR A 49 -8.46 -9.78 10.54
C THR A 49 -8.00 -11.19 10.20
N PRO A 50 -7.13 -11.40 9.20
CA PRO A 50 -6.51 -12.68 8.95
C PRO A 50 -5.93 -13.25 10.25
N VAL A 51 -6.36 -14.48 10.59
CA VAL A 51 -6.08 -15.10 11.90
C VAL A 51 -4.59 -15.35 12.08
N ARG A 52 -3.85 -15.49 10.98
CA ARG A 52 -2.40 -15.65 10.97
C ARG A 52 -1.80 -14.86 9.82
N TYR A 53 -0.74 -14.13 10.18
CA TYR A 53 0.25 -13.64 9.23
C TYR A 53 1.44 -14.58 9.33
N THR A 54 1.70 -15.35 8.28
CA THR A 54 2.95 -16.10 8.19
C THR A 54 3.97 -15.20 7.53
N MET A 55 4.98 -14.80 8.30
CA MET A 55 6.17 -14.17 7.75
C MET A 55 7.04 -15.27 7.17
N TRP A 56 7.18 -15.28 5.85
CA TRP A 56 8.16 -16.08 5.17
C TRP A 56 9.41 -15.23 4.96
N PRO A 57 10.52 -15.49 5.68
CA PRO A 57 11.78 -14.83 5.35
C PRO A 57 12.09 -15.15 3.88
N GLY A 58 12.21 -14.11 3.05
CA GLY A 58 12.70 -14.26 1.68
C GLY A 58 14.07 -14.95 1.69
N GLY A 59 14.43 -15.61 0.58
CA GLY A 59 15.60 -16.48 0.45
C GLY A 59 16.87 -16.06 1.21
N ASP A 60 17.66 -17.05 1.60
CA ASP A 60 18.97 -17.01 2.29
C ASP A 60 19.03 -16.29 3.65
N ALA A 61 18.15 -15.32 3.94
CA ALA A 61 18.13 -14.58 5.19
C ALA A 61 17.59 -15.39 6.38
N ALA A 62 16.65 -16.31 6.12
CA ALA A 62 16.08 -17.21 7.13
C ALA A 62 17.14 -18.07 7.83
N ALA A 63 18.16 -18.50 7.09
CA ALA A 63 19.22 -19.37 7.56
C ALA A 63 20.31 -18.61 8.34
N ALA A 64 20.40 -17.28 8.15
CA ALA A 64 21.44 -16.46 8.76
C ALA A 64 21.12 -16.05 10.21
N GLU A 65 19.84 -15.91 10.56
CA GLU A 65 19.43 -15.39 11.87
C GLU A 65 19.21 -16.45 12.96
N SER A 66 18.98 -17.72 12.61
CA SER A 66 18.62 -18.73 13.62
C SER A 66 19.81 -19.26 14.42
N GLY A 67 21.06 -19.12 13.95
CA GLY A 67 22.27 -19.67 14.61
C GLY A 67 22.26 -21.19 14.80
N ASP A 68 21.17 -21.85 14.41
CA ASP A 68 20.89 -23.26 14.55
C ASP A 68 20.69 -23.83 13.15
N ALA A 69 21.79 -24.35 12.61
CA ALA A 69 21.83 -25.00 11.29
C ALA A 69 21.01 -26.31 11.25
N THR A 70 20.35 -26.70 12.35
CA THR A 70 19.48 -27.89 12.43
C THR A 70 17.99 -27.56 12.50
N ALA A 71 17.62 -26.28 12.65
CA ALA A 71 16.25 -25.85 12.49
C ALA A 71 15.88 -25.96 11.00
N GLU A 72 15.21 -27.05 10.64
CA GLU A 72 14.63 -27.25 9.32
C GLU A 72 13.75 -26.04 9.02
N SER A 73 14.22 -25.16 8.13
CA SER A 73 13.40 -24.07 7.64
C SER A 73 12.12 -24.70 7.13
N PRO A 74 10.93 -24.23 7.56
CA PRO A 74 9.70 -24.80 7.05
C PRO A 74 9.76 -24.81 5.52
N ALA A 75 9.06 -25.74 4.87
CA ALA A 75 8.94 -25.69 3.43
C ALA A 75 8.14 -24.45 3.01
N PRO A 76 8.58 -23.68 1.99
CA PRO A 76 7.83 -22.51 1.54
C PRO A 76 6.41 -22.93 1.16
N PRO A 77 5.40 -22.14 1.54
CA PRO A 77 4.04 -22.46 1.15
C PRO A 77 3.97 -22.54 -0.39
N ALA A 78 3.24 -23.52 -0.88
CA ALA A 78 3.20 -23.80 -2.31
C ALA A 78 2.40 -22.70 -3.01
N ALA A 79 3.02 -22.03 -3.99
CA ALA A 79 2.31 -21.08 -4.83
C ALA A 79 1.16 -21.80 -5.56
N VAL A 80 -0.01 -21.19 -5.56
CA VAL A 80 -1.15 -21.66 -6.34
C VAL A 80 -1.03 -21.07 -7.75
N ALA A 81 -1.13 -21.92 -8.77
CA ALA A 81 -1.01 -21.51 -10.16
C ALA A 81 -2.23 -20.71 -10.65
N ASP A 82 -3.41 -20.99 -10.07
CA ASP A 82 -4.64 -20.29 -10.40
C ASP A 82 -4.60 -18.85 -9.90
N ARG A 83 -4.93 -17.91 -10.79
CA ARG A 83 -5.15 -16.51 -10.41
C ARG A 83 -6.60 -16.31 -9.99
N VAL A 84 -6.80 -15.49 -8.96
CA VAL A 84 -8.13 -15.05 -8.53
C VAL A 84 -8.55 -13.80 -9.30
N ARG A 85 -9.86 -13.54 -9.36
CA ARG A 85 -10.38 -12.36 -10.05
C ARG A 85 -9.80 -11.09 -9.44
N GLY A 86 -9.25 -10.20 -10.30
CA GLY A 86 -8.68 -8.91 -9.87
C GLY A 86 -7.26 -8.98 -9.28
N GLN A 87 -6.65 -10.17 -9.22
CA GLN A 87 -5.29 -10.31 -8.68
C GLN A 87 -4.28 -9.48 -9.47
N GLY A 88 -3.47 -8.68 -8.76
CA GLY A 88 -2.39 -7.91 -9.37
C GLY A 88 -1.17 -8.76 -9.68
N ASP A 89 -0.21 -8.23 -10.44
CA ASP A 89 1.03 -8.96 -10.77
C ASP A 89 2.00 -9.06 -9.58
N GLY A 90 1.83 -8.21 -8.57
CA GLY A 90 2.57 -8.27 -7.31
C GLY A 90 1.89 -9.08 -6.21
N ASP A 91 0.73 -9.67 -6.47
CA ASP A 91 0.01 -10.52 -5.52
C ASP A 91 0.24 -11.98 -5.86
N GLN A 92 0.46 -12.81 -4.84
CA GLN A 92 0.64 -14.24 -5.00
C GLN A 92 -0.25 -15.00 -4.02
N LEU A 93 -1.03 -15.95 -4.57
CA LEU A 93 -1.82 -16.88 -3.79
C LEU A 93 -0.96 -18.09 -3.42
N TYR A 94 -1.11 -18.55 -2.19
CA TYR A 94 -0.38 -19.66 -1.60
C TYR A 94 -1.33 -20.66 -0.97
N ARG A 95 -0.93 -21.93 -0.94
CA ARG A 95 -1.56 -22.96 -0.12
C ARG A 95 -0.82 -23.05 1.21
N MET A 96 -1.54 -22.76 2.29
CA MET A 96 -1.03 -22.80 3.66
C MET A 96 -0.96 -24.26 4.17
N PRO A 97 -0.14 -24.56 5.20
CA PRO A 97 -0.04 -25.90 5.78
C PRO A 97 -1.38 -26.47 6.32
N GLY A 98 -2.34 -25.62 6.64
CA GLY A 98 -3.71 -26.02 7.04
C GLY A 98 -4.68 -26.28 5.88
N GLY A 99 -4.21 -26.21 4.63
CA GLY A 99 -5.02 -26.38 3.41
C GLY A 99 -5.73 -25.11 2.92
N ASN A 100 -5.88 -24.10 3.80
CA ASN A 100 -6.39 -22.79 3.45
C ASN A 100 -5.52 -22.07 2.41
N LEU A 101 -6.12 -21.14 1.71
CA LEU A 101 -5.46 -20.18 0.85
C LEU A 101 -4.94 -19.01 1.68
N GLY A 102 -3.72 -18.59 1.37
CA GLY A 102 -3.12 -17.35 1.87
C GLY A 102 -2.78 -16.43 0.72
N MET A 103 -2.85 -15.11 0.94
CA MET A 103 -2.42 -14.11 -0.03
C MET A 103 -1.18 -13.40 0.48
N ALA A 104 -0.11 -13.39 -0.31
CA ALA A 104 0.94 -12.40 -0.18
C ALA A 104 0.62 -11.26 -1.14
N SER A 105 0.52 -10.04 -0.60
CA SER A 105 0.16 -8.89 -1.40
C SER A 105 1.34 -7.94 -1.56
N GLN A 106 1.34 -7.15 -2.63
CA GLN A 106 2.36 -6.13 -2.83
C GLN A 106 2.32 -5.10 -1.70
N GLY A 107 3.37 -5.02 -0.88
CA GLY A 107 3.43 -4.09 0.25
C GLY A 107 3.75 -2.64 -0.14
N CYS A 108 4.51 -2.44 -1.22
CA CYS A 108 5.01 -1.12 -1.61
C CYS A 108 4.53 -0.65 -2.98
N LEU A 109 3.94 0.55 -3.04
CA LEU A 109 3.52 1.21 -4.29
C LEU A 109 4.63 2.10 -4.85
N VAL A 110 5.21 2.94 -4.00
CA VAL A 110 6.31 3.85 -4.35
C VAL A 110 7.39 3.65 -3.31
N GLY A 111 8.59 3.31 -3.75
CA GLY A 111 9.75 3.17 -2.90
C GLY A 111 10.92 4.02 -3.41
N SER A 112 11.80 4.35 -2.49
CA SER A 112 13.08 4.99 -2.73
C SER A 112 14.22 4.06 -2.29
N ALA A 113 15.46 4.52 -2.39
CA ALA A 113 16.59 3.83 -1.78
C ALA A 113 16.43 3.65 -0.25
N CYS A 114 15.47 4.36 0.36
CA CYS A 114 15.18 4.35 1.80
C CYS A 114 14.12 3.35 2.22
N GLY A 115 13.58 2.56 1.28
CA GLY A 115 12.48 1.64 1.52
C GLY A 115 11.19 2.17 0.88
N CYS A 116 10.05 1.83 1.49
CA CYS A 116 8.76 2.20 0.93
C CYS A 116 8.30 3.59 1.38
N ASP A 117 8.11 4.51 0.44
CA ASP A 117 7.59 5.85 0.71
C ASP A 117 6.05 5.83 0.79
N VAL A 118 5.43 5.00 -0.05
CA VAL A 118 3.97 4.81 -0.10
C VAL A 118 3.64 3.33 -0.09
N SER A 119 3.24 2.83 1.08
CA SER A 119 2.74 1.46 1.22
C SER A 119 1.32 1.31 0.66
N LEU A 120 1.03 0.11 0.16
CA LEU A 120 -0.34 -0.33 -0.10
C LEU A 120 -0.94 -0.88 1.19
N SER A 121 -2.20 -0.53 1.45
CA SER A 121 -2.96 -1.09 2.57
C SER A 121 -3.97 -2.09 2.03
N TYR A 122 -4.23 -3.13 2.83
CA TYR A 122 -5.19 -4.18 2.49
C TYR A 122 -6.24 -4.30 3.58
N LEU A 123 -7.47 -4.49 3.15
CA LEU A 123 -8.63 -4.79 3.98
C LEU A 123 -9.17 -6.16 3.55
N TYR A 124 -9.60 -6.98 4.51
CA TYR A 124 -10.14 -8.30 4.24
C TYR A 124 -11.60 -8.34 4.64
N LEU A 125 -12.47 -8.65 3.68
CA LEU A 125 -13.91 -8.73 3.87
C LEU A 125 -14.38 -10.17 3.64
N ARG A 126 -15.40 -10.59 4.40
CA ARG A 126 -16.03 -11.91 4.23
C ARG A 126 -17.54 -11.78 4.22
N ARG A 127 -18.18 -12.39 3.23
CA ARG A 127 -19.65 -12.53 3.15
C ARG A 127 -20.14 -13.74 3.94
N ALA A 128 -21.43 -13.74 4.26
CA ALA A 128 -22.10 -14.86 4.93
C ALA A 128 -22.08 -16.16 4.12
N ASP A 129 -21.94 -16.08 2.79
CA ASP A 129 -21.82 -17.24 1.89
C ASP A 129 -20.38 -17.81 1.80
N GLY A 130 -19.43 -17.21 2.52
CA GLY A 130 -18.03 -17.63 2.57
C GLY A 130 -17.12 -16.99 1.54
N HIS A 131 -17.63 -16.15 0.62
CA HIS A 131 -16.76 -15.40 -0.29
C HIS A 131 -15.89 -14.39 0.47
N VAL A 132 -14.64 -14.28 0.06
CA VAL A 132 -13.62 -13.39 0.63
C VAL A 132 -13.17 -12.39 -0.42
N ALA A 133 -13.18 -11.11 -0.04
CA ALA A 133 -12.52 -10.07 -0.80
C ALA A 133 -11.24 -9.61 -0.10
N VAL A 134 -10.13 -9.61 -0.84
CA VAL A 134 -8.90 -8.90 -0.49
C VAL A 134 -8.98 -7.53 -1.15
N VAL A 135 -9.32 -6.51 -0.37
CA VAL A 135 -9.48 -5.14 -0.85
C VAL A 135 -8.12 -4.45 -0.82
N ARG A 136 -7.57 -4.13 -1.99
CA ARG A 136 -6.38 -3.30 -2.16
C ARG A 136 -6.79 -1.82 -2.10
N LEU A 137 -6.43 -1.13 -1.01
CA LEU A 137 -6.65 0.31 -0.86
C LEU A 137 -5.54 1.04 -1.59
N ARG A 138 -5.85 1.54 -2.80
CA ARG A 138 -4.86 2.08 -3.72
C ARG A 138 -4.85 3.62 -3.72
N PRO A 139 -3.78 4.26 -3.20
CA PRO A 139 -3.71 5.71 -3.21
C PRO A 139 -3.45 6.25 -4.62
N THR A 140 -4.15 7.33 -4.97
CA THR A 140 -3.78 8.27 -6.03
C THR A 140 -3.10 9.46 -5.36
N ILE A 141 -1.81 9.66 -5.65
CA ILE A 141 -0.95 10.58 -4.91
C ILE A 141 -0.98 11.96 -5.56
N LYS A 142 -1.24 12.99 -4.75
CA LYS A 142 -1.02 14.40 -5.09
C LYS A 142 0.12 14.95 -4.24
N THR A 143 1.19 15.36 -4.91
CA THR A 143 2.40 15.86 -4.24
C THR A 143 2.46 17.39 -4.28
N TYR A 144 2.68 18.02 -3.13
CA TYR A 144 3.05 19.42 -2.99
C TYR A 144 4.57 19.51 -2.79
N ARG A 145 5.24 20.42 -3.50
CA ARG A 145 6.69 20.59 -3.36
C ARG A 145 6.99 21.81 -2.50
N LYS A 146 7.78 21.62 -1.44
CA LYS A 146 8.19 22.69 -0.53
C LYS A 146 9.71 22.84 -0.58
N LYS A 147 10.19 24.04 -0.90
CA LYS A 147 11.62 24.34 -0.82
C LYS A 147 12.03 24.49 0.64
N VAL A 148 13.09 23.83 1.05
CA VAL A 148 13.69 23.96 2.38
C VAL A 148 15.13 24.45 2.26
N GLU A 149 15.62 25.10 3.32
CA GLU A 149 16.98 25.67 3.35
C GLU A 149 18.06 24.59 3.35
N ALA A 150 17.77 23.41 3.91
CA ALA A 150 18.65 22.24 3.90
C ALA A 150 17.82 20.95 3.84
N CYS A 151 18.28 19.96 3.05
CA CYS A 151 17.70 18.61 3.06
C CYS A 151 18.36 17.75 4.15
N GLY A 152 17.60 16.82 4.72
CA GLY A 152 18.13 15.74 5.56
C GLY A 152 18.95 14.72 4.78
N TYR A 153 19.68 13.86 5.50
CA TYR A 153 20.60 12.86 4.94
C TYR A 153 19.87 11.68 4.27
N GLY A 154 20.53 11.05 3.28
CA GLY A 154 20.10 9.76 2.75
C GLY A 154 20.16 8.63 3.78
N CYS A 155 19.33 7.61 3.56
CA CYS A 155 19.03 6.45 4.41
C CYS A 155 20.17 5.44 4.66
N GLY A 156 21.37 5.64 4.12
CA GLY A 156 22.50 4.72 4.34
C GLY A 156 22.42 3.44 3.49
N VAL A 157 22.79 2.29 4.09
CA VAL A 157 22.75 0.98 3.42
C VAL A 157 21.28 0.55 3.25
N PRO A 158 20.87 0.04 2.08
CA PRO A 158 19.50 -0.41 1.87
C PRO A 158 19.11 -1.46 2.92
N ALA A 159 17.87 -1.35 3.42
CA ALA A 159 17.31 -2.34 4.32
C ALA A 159 17.35 -3.73 3.67
N PRO A 160 17.54 -4.82 4.46
CA PRO A 160 17.42 -6.16 3.93
C PRO A 160 16.02 -6.36 3.30
N PRO A 161 15.88 -7.31 2.35
CA PRO A 161 14.57 -7.63 1.78
C PRO A 161 13.55 -7.90 2.87
N GLU A 162 12.37 -7.29 2.78
CA GLU A 162 11.29 -7.54 3.73
C GLU A 162 10.83 -9.00 3.65
N ALA A 163 10.44 -9.57 4.79
CA ALA A 163 9.80 -10.87 4.82
C ALA A 163 8.48 -10.82 4.03
N THR A 164 8.21 -11.88 3.27
CA THR A 164 6.91 -12.02 2.60
C THR A 164 5.85 -12.30 3.66
N VAL A 165 4.89 -11.39 3.81
CA VAL A 165 3.77 -11.57 4.75
C VAL A 165 2.60 -12.19 4.01
N ILE A 166 2.17 -13.39 4.45
CA ILE A 166 1.05 -14.12 3.87
C ILE A 166 -0.13 -14.07 4.83
N ALA A 167 -1.25 -13.50 4.39
CA ALA A 167 -2.50 -13.45 5.15
C ALA A 167 -3.36 -14.68 4.87
N ASP A 168 -3.69 -15.46 5.91
CA ASP A 168 -4.62 -16.60 5.80
C ASP A 168 -6.06 -16.11 5.53
N LEU A 169 -6.62 -16.51 4.39
CA LEU A 169 -7.95 -16.10 3.94
C LEU A 169 -9.07 -16.97 4.51
N GLY A 170 -8.75 -18.09 5.16
CA GLY A 170 -9.72 -19.01 5.78
C GLY A 170 -10.63 -19.76 4.81
N VAL A 171 -10.28 -19.81 3.53
CA VAL A 171 -11.00 -20.55 2.47
C VAL A 171 -10.04 -21.44 1.70
N THR A 172 -10.51 -22.54 1.13
CA THR A 172 -9.66 -23.52 0.43
C THR A 172 -9.80 -23.49 -1.09
N ASP A 173 -10.89 -22.90 -1.59
CA ASP A 173 -11.26 -22.80 -3.00
C ASP A 173 -10.95 -21.40 -3.55
N PRO A 174 -10.08 -21.26 -4.58
CA PRO A 174 -9.77 -19.96 -5.18
C PRO A 174 -10.99 -19.26 -5.78
N ALA A 175 -12.04 -19.99 -6.17
CA ALA A 175 -13.26 -19.40 -6.70
C ALA A 175 -14.03 -18.56 -5.67
N LEU A 176 -13.78 -18.77 -4.38
CA LEU A 176 -14.36 -17.98 -3.29
C LEU A 176 -13.58 -16.69 -2.99
N VAL A 177 -12.48 -16.43 -3.70
CA VAL A 177 -11.61 -15.28 -3.46
C VAL A 177 -11.69 -14.31 -4.63
N GLU A 178 -11.78 -13.03 -4.31
CA GLU A 178 -11.56 -11.94 -5.26
C GLU A 178 -10.66 -10.87 -4.67
N VAL A 179 -9.95 -10.14 -5.53
CA VAL A 179 -9.23 -8.93 -5.18
C VAL A 179 -9.99 -7.74 -5.72
N ILE A 180 -10.29 -6.77 -4.86
CA ILE A 180 -11.02 -5.55 -5.21
C ILE A 180 -10.07 -4.37 -5.08
N GLU A 181 -10.05 -3.50 -6.08
CA GLU A 181 -9.33 -2.22 -6.02
C GLU A 181 -10.26 -1.16 -5.45
N ALA A 182 -9.85 -0.52 -4.36
CA ALA A 182 -10.57 0.57 -3.73
C ALA A 182 -9.69 1.83 -3.74
N PRO A 183 -9.81 2.69 -4.77
CA PRO A 183 -8.95 3.86 -4.89
C PRO A 183 -9.31 4.92 -3.84
N PHE A 184 -8.29 5.62 -3.35
CA PHE A 184 -8.45 6.79 -2.49
C PHE A 184 -7.44 7.88 -2.84
N ARG A 185 -7.69 9.12 -2.44
CA ARG A 185 -6.76 10.23 -2.65
C ARG A 185 -5.81 10.31 -1.47
N ARG A 186 -4.51 10.37 -1.76
CA ARG A 186 -3.46 10.66 -0.78
C ARG A 186 -2.75 11.94 -1.21
N GLU A 187 -2.49 12.80 -0.25
CA GLU A 187 -1.76 14.04 -0.44
C GLU A 187 -0.51 14.05 0.42
N GLU A 188 0.59 14.57 -0.11
CA GLU A 188 1.87 14.62 0.60
C GLU A 188 2.64 15.89 0.27
N VAL A 189 3.48 16.34 1.20
CA VAL A 189 4.49 17.37 0.95
C VAL A 189 5.84 16.69 0.77
N VAL A 190 6.47 16.92 -0.37
CA VAL A 190 7.85 16.53 -0.62
C VAL A 190 8.73 17.76 -0.52
N GLU A 191 9.68 17.72 0.40
CA GLU A 191 10.66 18.79 0.58
C GLU A 191 11.81 18.65 -0.43
N TYR A 192 12.32 19.78 -0.92
CA TYR A 192 13.48 19.82 -1.81
C TYR A 192 14.41 21.00 -1.48
N CYS A 193 15.70 20.86 -1.78
CA CYS A 193 16.71 21.91 -1.59
C CYS A 193 17.69 21.92 -2.79
N ASP A 194 18.32 23.07 -3.05
CA ASP A 194 19.19 23.25 -4.22
C ASP A 194 20.58 22.61 -4.05
N HIS A 195 21.05 22.47 -2.81
CA HIS A 195 22.39 22.02 -2.47
C HIS A 195 22.36 20.95 -1.37
N PRO A 196 22.09 19.69 -1.70
CA PRO A 196 22.21 18.60 -0.75
C PRO A 196 23.67 18.45 -0.32
N THR A 197 23.95 18.44 0.98
CA THR A 197 25.32 18.32 1.52
C THR A 197 25.90 16.92 1.23
N PRO A 198 26.98 16.76 0.44
CA PRO A 198 27.63 15.47 0.19
C PRO A 198 28.41 14.96 1.43
N ARG A 199 28.59 13.63 1.58
CA ARG A 199 29.42 13.07 2.69
C ARG A 199 30.93 13.15 2.38
N PRO A 200 31.79 13.37 3.40
CA PRO A 200 33.19 12.94 3.37
C PRO A 200 33.34 11.41 3.43
#